data_AF-A0A1A8NG64-F1
#
_entry.id   AF-A0A1A8NG64-F1
#
_cell.length_a   1.000
_cell.length_b   1.000
_cell.length_c   1.000
_cell.angle_alpha   90.00
_cell.angle_beta   90.00
_cell.angle_gamma   90.00
#
_symmetry.space_group_name_H-M   'P 1'
#
loop_
_entity.id
_entity.type
_entity.pdbx_description
1 polymer ?
#
loop_
_entity_poly.entity_id
_entity_poly.type
_entity_poly.pdbx_seq_one_letter_code
_entity_poly.pdbx_strand_id
1 'polypeptide(L)'
;LIWNRDTEATDKLLAYAQNNVKGGKKVIQTDEWRETSVEERLEYALIKGIEKYVVEDVEECRALVDRYKRPLHIIEGPLMNGMKVVGDLFGAGKMFLPQVIKSARVMKKAVGYLIPFMEKEREEMIVASGSAEEVDPYQGTIVLATVKGG
;
A
#
# COMPACT_ATOMS: atom_id res chain seq x y z
N LEU A 1 21.29 -10.68 54.85
CA LEU A 1 20.71 -9.80 53.81
C LEU A 1 21.82 -9.33 52.86
N ILE A 2 22.15 -10.15 51.84
CA ILE A 2 23.04 -9.81 50.70
C ILE A 2 22.48 -10.62 49.51
N TRP A 3 21.66 -9.97 48.66
CA TRP A 3 21.95 -9.65 47.25
C TRP A 3 22.20 -10.87 46.35
N ASN A 4 21.11 -11.43 45.84
CA ASN A 4 21.10 -12.36 44.71
C ASN A 4 21.12 -11.53 43.42
N ARG A 5 22.28 -11.47 42.77
CA ARG A 5 22.58 -10.59 41.63
C ARG A 5 23.01 -11.47 40.47
N ASP A 6 22.08 -12.25 39.95
CA ASP A 6 22.32 -13.08 38.77
C ASP A 6 21.58 -12.46 37.58
N THR A 7 22.27 -11.57 36.88
CA THR A 7 21.77 -10.83 35.71
C THR A 7 21.71 -11.67 34.44
N GLU A 8 22.19 -12.92 34.45
CA GLU A 8 22.22 -13.80 33.27
C GLU A 8 20.93 -14.59 33.02
N ALA A 9 19.99 -14.64 33.98
CA ALA A 9 18.75 -15.40 33.79
C ALA A 9 17.86 -14.81 32.71
N THR A 10 17.84 -13.47 32.59
CA THR A 10 17.06 -12.74 31.60
C THR A 10 17.60 -12.94 30.18
N ASP A 11 18.92 -12.94 30.02
CA ASP A 11 19.58 -13.13 28.73
C ASP A 11 19.45 -14.58 28.24
N LYS A 12 19.49 -15.56 29.15
CA LYS A 12 19.22 -16.97 28.83
C LYS A 12 17.77 -17.21 28.40
N LEU A 13 16.80 -16.52 29.04
CA LEU A 13 15.38 -16.55 28.61
C LEU A 13 15.16 -15.87 27.26
N LEU A 14 15.81 -14.73 26.99
CA LEU A 14 15.69 -14.03 25.71
C LEU A 14 16.33 -14.83 24.57
N ALA A 15 17.48 -15.48 24.82
CA ALA A 15 18.14 -16.36 23.87
C ALA A 15 17.29 -17.62 23.55
N TYR A 16 16.57 -18.17 24.54
CA TYR A 16 15.67 -19.30 24.32
C TYR A 16 14.41 -18.91 23.54
N ALA A 17 13.86 -17.72 23.79
CA ALA A 17 12.75 -17.17 23.01
C ALA A 17 13.15 -16.93 21.54
N GLN A 18 14.35 -16.41 21.29
CA GLN A 18 14.84 -16.20 19.92
C GLN A 18 15.15 -17.50 19.17
N ASN A 19 15.60 -18.55 19.87
CA ASN A 19 15.88 -19.85 19.24
C ASN A 19 14.62 -20.69 18.97
N ASN A 20 13.52 -20.52 19.71
CA ASN A 20 12.25 -21.21 19.43
C ASN A 20 11.39 -20.54 18.35
N VAL A 21 11.68 -19.30 17.96
CA VAL A 21 11.03 -18.63 16.82
C VAL A 21 11.65 -19.06 15.46
N LYS A 22 12.78 -19.79 15.47
CA LYS A 22 13.38 -20.41 14.28
C LYS A 22 12.67 -21.68 13.79
N GLY A 23 11.49 -21.98 14.34
CA GLY A 23 10.59 -23.05 13.89
C GLY A 23 9.45 -22.56 12.98
N GLY A 24 9.35 -21.27 12.69
CA GLY A 24 8.45 -20.79 11.64
C GLY A 24 8.92 -21.37 10.31
N LYS A 25 8.24 -22.42 9.83
CA LYS A 25 8.35 -22.91 8.44
C LYS A 25 8.60 -21.68 7.57
N LYS A 26 9.71 -21.66 6.83
CA LYS A 26 9.79 -20.85 5.62
C LYS A 26 8.61 -21.35 4.79
N VAL A 27 7.45 -20.70 4.96
CA VAL A 27 6.34 -20.85 4.05
C VAL A 27 6.96 -20.34 2.78
N ILE A 28 7.38 -21.27 1.92
CA ILE A 28 7.49 -21.01 0.50
C ILE A 28 6.08 -20.57 0.17
N GLN A 29 5.82 -19.25 0.25
CA GLN A 29 4.58 -18.67 -0.19
C GLN A 29 4.59 -18.98 -1.67
N THR A 30 3.90 -20.04 -2.03
CA THR A 30 3.41 -20.19 -3.38
C THR A 30 2.66 -18.89 -3.66
N ASP A 31 3.16 -18.13 -4.62
CA ASP A 31 2.57 -16.88 -5.07
C ASP A 31 1.27 -17.21 -5.84
N GLU A 32 0.39 -18.07 -5.30
CA GLU A 32 -0.88 -18.53 -5.88
C GLU A 32 -1.81 -17.35 -6.20
N TRP A 33 -1.75 -16.32 -5.35
CA TRP A 33 -2.43 -15.04 -5.58
C TRP A 33 -1.95 -14.33 -6.85
N ARG A 34 -0.81 -14.72 -7.45
CA ARG A 34 -0.34 -14.17 -8.74
C ARG A 34 -1.01 -14.80 -9.96
N GLU A 35 -1.72 -15.91 -9.79
CA GLU A 35 -2.45 -16.57 -10.88
C GLU A 35 -3.83 -15.94 -11.12
N THR A 36 -4.24 -15.00 -10.27
CA THR A 36 -5.53 -14.30 -10.36
C THR A 36 -5.46 -13.09 -11.30
N SER A 37 -6.62 -12.44 -11.51
CA SER A 37 -6.69 -11.21 -12.32
C SER A 37 -5.86 -10.08 -11.73
N VAL A 38 -5.37 -9.15 -12.56
CA VAL A 38 -4.53 -8.03 -12.13
C VAL A 38 -5.21 -7.16 -11.06
N GLU A 39 -6.53 -7.00 -11.16
CA GLU A 39 -7.33 -6.28 -10.18
C GLU A 39 -7.30 -6.96 -8.80
N GLU A 40 -7.48 -8.28 -8.75
CA GLU A 40 -7.38 -9.07 -7.52
C GLU A 40 -5.96 -9.08 -6.95
N ARG A 41 -4.93 -9.06 -7.82
CA ARG A 41 -3.53 -8.97 -7.38
C ARG A 41 -3.23 -7.64 -6.71
N LEU A 42 -3.70 -6.53 -7.29
CA LEU A 42 -3.55 -5.20 -6.72
C LEU A 42 -4.28 -5.07 -5.39
N GLU A 43 -5.51 -5.59 -5.30
CA GLU A 43 -6.26 -5.64 -4.05
C GLU A 43 -5.52 -6.45 -2.98
N TYR A 44 -5.05 -7.65 -3.33
CA TYR A 44 -4.28 -8.51 -2.42
C TYR A 44 -3.00 -7.82 -1.95
N ALA A 45 -2.26 -7.18 -2.87
CA ALA A 45 -1.05 -6.43 -2.56
C ALA A 45 -1.31 -5.27 -1.60
N LEU A 46 -2.43 -4.55 -1.76
CA LEU A 46 -2.85 -3.48 -0.86
C LEU A 46 -3.21 -4.01 0.52
N ILE A 47 -4.04 -5.06 0.61
CA ILE A 47 -4.47 -5.65 1.90
C ILE A 47 -3.29 -6.25 2.66
N LYS A 48 -2.36 -6.91 1.96
CA LYS A 48 -1.19 -7.54 2.59
C LYS A 48 0.00 -6.59 2.76
N GLY A 49 -0.01 -5.42 2.13
CA GLY A 49 1.09 -4.45 2.17
C GLY A 49 2.33 -4.94 1.40
N ILE A 50 2.14 -5.54 0.22
CA ILE A 50 3.21 -6.08 -0.63
C ILE A 50 3.62 -5.04 -1.68
N GLU A 51 4.81 -4.47 -1.53
CA GLU A 51 5.34 -3.47 -2.48
C GLU A 51 6.05 -4.09 -3.70
N LYS A 52 6.34 -5.40 -3.66
CA LYS A 52 7.27 -6.04 -4.59
C LYS A 52 6.79 -6.04 -6.05
N TYR A 53 5.49 -6.24 -6.27
CA TYR A 53 4.91 -6.47 -7.60
C TYR A 53 3.92 -5.38 -8.04
N VAL A 54 3.70 -4.38 -7.18
CA VAL A 54 2.65 -3.37 -7.40
C VAL A 54 2.89 -2.54 -8.65
N VAL A 55 4.14 -2.29 -9.04
CA VAL A 55 4.45 -1.48 -10.22
C VAL A 55 4.18 -2.27 -11.48
N GLU A 56 4.56 -3.54 -11.49
CA GLU A 56 4.31 -4.47 -12.58
C GLU A 56 2.81 -4.70 -12.79
N ASP A 57 2.06 -4.89 -11.71
CA ASP A 57 0.60 -5.08 -11.80
C ASP A 57 -0.11 -3.78 -12.23
N VAL A 58 0.35 -2.60 -11.79
CA VAL A 58 -0.18 -1.31 -12.27
C VAL A 58 0.14 -1.08 -13.75
N GLU A 59 1.32 -1.48 -14.21
CA GLU A 59 1.68 -1.37 -15.63
C GLU A 59 0.83 -2.30 -16.50
N GLU A 60 0.54 -3.51 -16.02
CA GLU A 60 -0.39 -4.42 -16.70
C GLU A 60 -1.79 -3.80 -16.81
N CYS A 61 -2.31 -3.18 -15.73
CA CYS A 61 -3.55 -2.39 -15.82
C CYS A 61 -3.45 -1.27 -16.86
N ARG A 62 -2.32 -0.55 -16.91
CA ARG A 62 -2.13 0.55 -17.88
C ARG A 62 -2.08 0.05 -19.32
N ALA A 63 -1.52 -1.15 -19.55
CA ALA A 63 -1.48 -1.78 -20.86
C ALA A 63 -2.88 -2.22 -21.34
N LEU A 64 -3.84 -2.45 -20.43
CA LEU A 64 -5.23 -2.76 -20.74
C LEU A 64 -6.03 -1.49 -21.10
N VAL A 65 -5.64 -0.83 -22.19
CA VAL A 65 -6.22 0.45 -22.66
C VAL A 65 -7.73 0.36 -22.90
N ASP A 66 -8.24 -0.83 -23.28
CA ASP A 66 -9.68 -1.08 -23.47
C ASP A 66 -10.47 -0.90 -22.16
N ARG A 67 -9.88 -1.25 -21.02
CA ARG A 67 -10.48 -1.12 -19.69
C ARG A 67 -10.12 0.21 -19.03
N TYR A 68 -8.86 0.61 -19.12
CA TYR A 68 -8.30 1.76 -18.42
C TYR A 68 -7.76 2.79 -19.42
N LYS A 69 -8.69 3.54 -20.04
CA LYS A 69 -8.36 4.59 -21.03
C LYS A 69 -7.46 5.69 -20.47
N ARG A 70 -7.53 5.95 -19.17
CA ARG A 70 -6.78 6.99 -18.46
C ARG A 70 -6.07 6.37 -17.27
N PRO A 71 -4.80 6.72 -16.98
CA PRO A 71 -4.10 6.30 -15.76
C PRO A 71 -4.91 6.57 -14.49
N LEU A 72 -5.67 7.68 -14.46
CA LEU A 72 -6.56 8.02 -13.35
C LEU A 72 -7.59 6.91 -13.03
N HIS A 73 -8.12 6.22 -14.04
CA HIS A 73 -9.09 5.13 -13.83
C HIS A 73 -8.50 3.93 -13.08
N ILE A 74 -7.17 3.74 -13.11
CA ILE A 74 -6.49 2.69 -12.34
C ILE A 74 -6.48 3.07 -10.85
N ILE A 75 -6.33 4.36 -10.55
CA ILE A 75 -6.41 4.88 -9.18
C ILE A 75 -7.83 4.76 -8.63
N GLU A 76 -8.82 5.22 -9.40
CA GLU A 76 -10.23 5.22 -8.99
C GLU A 76 -10.89 3.83 -9.05
N GLY A 77 -10.34 2.90 -9.82
CA GLY A 77 -10.83 1.54 -9.94
C GLY A 77 -10.14 0.59 -8.95
N PRO A 78 -9.19 -0.23 -9.41
CA PRO A 78 -8.60 -1.30 -8.61
C PRO A 78 -7.92 -0.80 -7.33
N LEU A 79 -7.19 0.32 -7.39
CA LEU A 79 -6.48 0.82 -6.21
C LEU A 79 -7.43 1.37 -5.14
N MET A 80 -8.44 2.15 -5.51
CA MET A 80 -9.45 2.64 -4.58
C MET A 80 -10.28 1.49 -3.99
N ASN A 81 -10.64 0.49 -4.80
CA ASN A 81 -11.36 -0.69 -4.31
C ASN A 81 -10.55 -1.45 -3.24
N GLY A 82 -9.26 -1.69 -3.47
CA GLY A 82 -8.40 -2.30 -2.45
C GLY A 82 -8.29 -1.46 -1.17
N MET A 83 -8.22 -0.13 -1.30
CA MET A 83 -8.20 0.77 -0.14
C MET A 83 -9.52 0.81 0.63
N LYS A 84 -10.67 0.65 -0.03
CA LYS A 84 -11.98 0.51 0.65
C LYS A 84 -11.99 -0.73 1.53
N VAL A 85 -11.50 -1.87 1.02
CA VAL A 85 -11.41 -3.11 1.79
C VAL A 85 -10.47 -2.97 2.99
N VAL A 86 -9.33 -2.31 2.81
CA VAL A 86 -8.42 -1.97 3.93
C VAL A 86 -9.14 -1.12 4.99
N GLY A 87 -9.91 -0.12 4.57
CA GLY A 87 -10.72 0.73 5.45
C GLY A 87 -11.78 -0.04 6.22
N ASP A 88 -12.52 -0.93 5.54
CA ASP A 88 -13.55 -1.78 6.16
C ASP A 88 -12.94 -2.75 7.18
N LEU A 89 -11.79 -3.36 6.86
CA LEU A 89 -11.08 -4.24 7.77
C LEU A 89 -10.55 -3.49 9.00
N PHE A 90 -10.06 -2.26 8.82
CA PHE A 90 -9.63 -1.41 9.93
C PHE A 90 -10.81 -0.98 10.81
N GLY A 91 -11.91 -0.52 10.20
CA GLY A 91 -13.14 -0.13 10.91
C GLY A 91 -13.78 -1.29 11.68
N ALA A 92 -13.66 -2.51 11.16
CA ALA A 92 -14.11 -3.74 11.83
C ALA A 92 -13.12 -4.27 12.91
N GLY A 93 -11.98 -3.60 13.13
CA GLY A 93 -10.95 -4.06 14.08
C GLY A 93 -10.19 -5.31 13.63
N LYS A 94 -10.31 -5.71 12.36
CA LYS A 94 -9.63 -6.89 11.76
C LYS A 94 -8.25 -6.55 11.19
N MET A 95 -7.92 -5.26 11.09
CA MET A 95 -6.63 -4.75 10.65
C MET A 95 -6.12 -3.70 11.64
N PHE A 96 -4.81 -3.69 11.90
CA PHE A 96 -4.18 -2.76 12.84
C PHE A 96 -3.49 -1.60 12.12
N LEU A 97 -3.29 -0.49 12.83
CA LEU A 97 -2.65 0.73 12.27
C LEU A 97 -1.31 0.45 11.55
N PRO A 98 -0.39 -0.40 12.07
CA PRO A 98 0.83 -0.72 11.33
C PRO A 98 0.61 -1.43 9.99
N GLN A 99 -0.48 -2.20 9.85
CA GLN A 99 -0.85 -2.84 8.58
C GLN A 99 -1.42 -1.80 7.61
N VAL A 100 -2.29 -0.89 8.09
CA VAL A 100 -2.83 0.22 7.29
C VAL A 100 -1.71 1.10 6.74
N ILE A 101 -0.68 1.39 7.55
CA ILE A 101 0.49 2.16 7.08
C ILE A 101 1.24 1.41 5.97
N LYS A 102 1.35 0.08 6.04
CA LYS A 102 1.96 -0.71 4.95
C LYS A 102 1.12 -0.65 3.68
N SER A 103 -0.20 -0.78 3.78
CA SER A 103 -1.12 -0.63 2.64
C SER A 103 -0.99 0.76 2.00
N ALA A 104 -0.91 1.82 2.81
CA ALA A 104 -0.71 3.18 2.33
C ALA A 104 0.62 3.37 1.57
N ARG A 105 1.68 2.66 1.98
CA ARG A 105 2.96 2.67 1.24
C ARG A 105 2.84 2.02 -0.14
N VAL A 106 2.13 0.90 -0.23
CA VAL A 106 1.84 0.23 -1.51
C VAL A 106 1.03 1.17 -2.42
N MET A 107 -0.02 1.79 -1.87
CA MET A 107 -0.83 2.79 -2.59
C MET A 107 0.03 3.95 -3.11
N LYS A 108 0.88 4.53 -2.26
CA LYS A 108 1.77 5.63 -2.65
C LYS A 108 2.72 5.22 -3.77
N LYS A 109 3.26 4.00 -3.73
CA LYS A 109 4.15 3.47 -4.76
C LYS A 109 3.43 3.27 -6.10
N ALA A 110 2.21 2.73 -6.06
CA ALA A 110 1.35 2.57 -7.23
C ALA A 110 1.00 3.91 -7.89
N VAL A 111 0.52 4.87 -7.10
CA VAL A 111 0.20 6.22 -7.58
C VAL A 111 1.44 6.92 -8.11
N GLY A 112 2.57 6.83 -7.40
CA GLY A 112 3.84 7.43 -7.83
C GLY A 112 4.32 6.95 -9.20
N TYR A 113 3.99 5.71 -9.57
CA TYR A 113 4.23 5.20 -10.91
C TYR A 113 3.33 5.84 -11.98
N LEU A 114 2.07 6.14 -11.64
CA LEU A 114 1.08 6.71 -12.56
C LEU A 114 1.22 8.22 -12.78
N ILE A 115 1.80 8.96 -11.82
CA ILE A 115 2.02 10.42 -11.90
C ILE A 115 2.60 10.87 -13.25
N PRO A 116 3.76 10.36 -13.73
CA PRO A 116 4.35 10.83 -14.98
C PRO A 116 3.45 10.57 -16.20
N PHE A 117 2.62 9.53 -16.16
CA PHE A 117 1.67 9.24 -17.24
C PHE A 117 0.47 10.18 -17.22
N MET A 118 -0.01 10.55 -16.03
CA MET A 118 -1.08 11.54 -15.86
C MET A 118 -0.62 12.95 -16.28
N GLU A 119 0.62 13.32 -15.95
CA GLU A 119 1.21 14.59 -16.37
C GLU A 119 1.35 14.66 -17.90
N LYS A 120 1.85 13.58 -18.52
CA LYS A 120 1.95 13.49 -19.98
C LYS A 120 0.59 13.55 -20.66
N GLU A 121 -0.41 12.80 -20.17
CA GLU A 121 -1.78 12.85 -20.70
C GLU A 121 -2.37 14.26 -20.59
N ARG A 122 -2.14 14.96 -19.47
CA ARG A 122 -2.57 16.35 -19.30
C ARG A 122 -1.92 17.26 -20.33
N GLU A 123 -0.60 17.16 -20.53
CA GLU A 123 0.12 17.96 -21.50
C GLU A 123 -0.40 17.72 -22.93
N GLU A 124 -0.63 16.45 -23.30
CA GLU A 124 -1.23 16.08 -24.58
C GLU A 124 -2.65 16.66 -24.75
N MET A 125 -3.48 16.64 -23.71
CA MET A 125 -4.80 17.26 -23.74
C MET A 125 -4.72 18.78 -23.90
N ILE A 126 -3.82 19.47 -23.19
CA ILE A 126 -3.65 20.93 -23.29
C ILE A 126 -3.23 21.31 -24.71
N VAL A 127 -2.31 20.54 -25.32
CA VAL A 127 -1.87 20.76 -26.71
C VAL A 127 -3.03 20.52 -27.70
N ALA A 128 -3.88 19.52 -27.45
CA ALA A 128 -4.99 19.17 -28.34
C ALA A 128 -6.22 20.09 -28.22
N SER A 129 -6.54 20.56 -27.01
CA SER A 129 -7.75 21.36 -26.75
C SER A 129 -7.50 22.87 -26.72
N GLY A 130 -6.25 23.31 -26.54
CA GLY A 130 -5.90 24.73 -26.41
C GLY A 130 -6.41 25.39 -25.13
N SER A 131 -7.02 24.63 -24.22
CA SER A 131 -7.57 25.12 -22.95
C SER A 131 -6.94 24.35 -21.79
N ALA A 132 -6.25 25.09 -20.92
CA ALA A 132 -5.78 24.59 -19.64
C ALA A 132 -6.96 24.47 -18.66
N GLU A 133 -7.80 23.44 -18.81
CA GLU A 133 -8.67 23.06 -17.70
C GLU A 133 -7.78 22.45 -16.60
N GLU A 134 -7.49 23.28 -15.58
CA GLU A 134 -6.87 22.87 -14.32
C GLU A 134 -7.81 21.95 -13.53
N VAL A 135 -7.99 20.72 -13.99
CA VAL A 135 -8.62 19.69 -13.15
C VAL A 135 -7.54 19.14 -12.24
N ASP A 136 -7.32 19.75 -11.08
CA ASP A 136 -6.48 19.17 -10.03
C ASP A 136 -6.97 17.73 -9.75
N PRO A 137 -6.20 16.67 -10.06
CA PRO A 137 -6.64 15.29 -9.87
C PRO A 137 -6.57 14.88 -8.39
N TYR A 138 -5.95 15.69 -7.52
CA TYR A 138 -5.77 15.40 -6.11
C TYR A 138 -6.87 16.10 -5.32
N GLN A 139 -8.08 15.53 -5.35
CA GLN A 139 -9.19 15.97 -4.51
C GLN A 139 -8.77 15.99 -3.02
N GLY A 140 -8.59 17.20 -2.48
CA GLY A 140 -8.57 17.50 -1.05
C GLY A 140 -7.19 17.76 -0.44
N THR A 141 -6.70 19.01 -0.50
CA THR A 141 -5.63 19.46 0.42
C THR A 141 -6.21 19.51 1.85
N ILE A 142 -5.79 18.59 2.73
CA ILE A 142 -6.17 18.62 4.15
C ILE A 142 -5.09 19.34 4.96
N VAL A 143 -5.42 20.50 5.52
CA VAL A 143 -4.57 21.20 6.48
C VAL A 143 -4.89 20.69 7.89
N LEU A 144 -4.02 19.84 8.45
CA LEU A 144 -4.06 19.50 9.88
C LEU A 144 -3.24 20.52 10.67
N ALA A 145 -3.90 21.27 11.55
CA ALA A 145 -3.25 22.07 12.59
C ALA A 145 -3.66 21.53 13.96
N THR A 146 -2.70 21.23 14.83
CA THR A 146 -2.96 20.91 16.23
C THR A 146 -3.15 22.21 17.01
N VAL A 147 -4.28 22.38 17.69
CA VAL A 147 -4.46 23.48 18.63
C VAL A 147 -3.54 23.27 19.84
N LYS A 148 -2.72 24.27 20.13
CA LYS A 148 -1.90 24.30 21.35
C LYS A 148 -2.86 24.57 22.52
N GLY A 149 -3.17 23.54 23.29
CA GLY A 149 -3.93 23.67 24.53
C GLY A 149 -3.23 24.65 25.47
N GLY A 150 -3.94 25.72 25.84
CA GLY A 150 -3.59 26.61 26.94
C GLY A 150 -4.24 26.15 28.23
#